data_AF-A0A9E2JJ44-F1
#
_entry.id   AF-A0A9E2JJ44-F1
#
_cell.length_a   1.000
_cell.length_b   1.000
_cell.length_c   1.000
_cell.angle_alpha   90.00
_cell.angle_beta   90.00
_cell.angle_gamma   90.00
#
_symmetry.space_group_name_H-M   'P 1'
#
loop_
_entity.id
_entity.type
_entity.pdbx_description
1 polymer ?
#
loop_
_entity_poly.entity_id
_entity_poly.type
_entity_poly.pdbx_seq_one_letter_code
_entity_poly.pdbx_strand_id
1 'polypeptide(L)'
;MIKSLVFKTAAVLLSVFLFLAGLEVVVRFFNLAQPRLGQQHPVFGTSYIPGQAAINEFGVEIRIGPHGFRGPAPRVPKPDGVFRVVVLGDSFLHARALPYEKLFHEILNRRFKAEDRSVEVVNLGVEG
;
A
#
# COMPACT_ATOMS: atom_id res chain seq x y z
N MET A 1 -33.78 41.60 13.96
CA MET A 1 -33.97 40.13 13.83
C MET A 1 -33.03 39.51 12.78
N ILE A 2 -32.98 40.04 11.54
CA ILE A 2 -32.14 39.48 10.46
C ILE A 2 -30.62 39.53 10.76
N LYS A 3 -30.10 40.66 11.28
CA LYS A 3 -28.66 40.81 11.59
C LYS A 3 -28.15 39.80 12.63
N SER A 4 -28.94 39.52 13.68
CA SER A 4 -28.56 38.55 14.71
C SER A 4 -28.66 37.11 14.21
N LEU A 5 -29.58 36.82 13.29
CA LEU A 5 -29.65 35.51 12.63
C LEU A 5 -28.42 35.28 11.76
N VAL A 6 -28.06 36.23 10.89
CA VAL A 6 -26.87 36.14 10.03
C VAL A 6 -25.59 35.96 10.85
N PHE A 7 -25.42 36.73 11.93
CA PHE A 7 -24.26 36.60 12.81
C PHE A 7 -24.17 35.21 13.46
N LYS A 8 -25.28 34.69 14.00
CA LYS A 8 -25.32 33.36 14.62
C LYS A 8 -24.99 32.27 13.60
N THR A 9 -25.56 32.34 12.40
CA THR A 9 -25.27 31.38 11.33
C THR A 9 -23.80 31.45 10.91
N ALA A 10 -23.24 32.64 10.75
CA ALA A 10 -21.83 32.82 10.42
C ALA A 10 -20.90 32.26 11.52
N ALA A 11 -21.23 32.50 12.80
CA ALA A 11 -20.47 31.97 13.92
C ALA A 11 -20.50 30.43 13.96
N VAL A 12 -21.67 29.81 13.71
CA VAL A 12 -21.80 28.35 13.61
C VAL A 12 -20.96 27.82 12.45
N LEU A 13 -21.09 28.39 11.26
CA LEU A 13 -20.31 27.94 10.09
C LEU A 13 -18.81 28.07 10.32
N LEU A 14 -18.35 29.18 10.90
CA LEU A 14 -16.96 29.39 11.24
C LEU A 14 -16.47 28.37 12.28
N SER A 15 -17.28 28.09 13.31
CA SER A 15 -16.92 27.10 14.33
C SER A 15 -16.80 25.67 13.76
N VAL A 16 -17.72 25.27 12.88
CA VAL A 16 -17.69 23.98 12.19
C VAL A 16 -16.47 23.90 11.28
N PHE A 17 -16.19 24.97 10.53
CA PHE A 17 -15.02 25.03 9.66
C PHE A 17 -13.70 24.90 10.45
N LEU A 18 -13.54 25.67 11.53
CA LEU A 18 -12.34 25.61 12.37
C LEU A 18 -12.17 24.23 13.03
N PHE A 19 -13.26 23.61 13.46
CA PHE A 19 -13.24 22.25 14.00
C PHE A 19 -12.79 21.23 12.95
N LEU A 20 -13.37 21.26 11.74
CA LEU A 20 -12.99 20.35 10.65
C LEU A 20 -11.54 20.57 10.19
N ALA A 21 -11.09 21.83 10.12
CA ALA A 21 -9.71 22.15 9.80
C ALA A 21 -8.74 21.63 10.88
N GLY A 22 -9.07 21.82 12.16
CA GLY A 22 -8.30 21.26 13.28
C GLY A 22 -8.25 19.73 13.26
N LEU A 23 -9.39 19.08 12.98
CA LEU A 23 -9.47 17.63 12.85
C LEU A 23 -8.60 17.09 11.72
N GLU A 24 -8.63 17.73 10.54
CA GLU A 24 -7.77 17.36 9.39
C GLU A 24 -6.29 17.47 9.75
N VAL A 25 -5.88 18.53 10.46
CA VAL A 25 -4.50 18.70 10.92
C VAL A 25 -4.09 17.55 11.86
N VAL A 26 -4.95 17.18 12.80
CA VAL A 26 -4.69 16.04 13.71
C VAL A 26 -4.57 14.74 12.93
N VAL A 27 -5.50 14.45 12.01
CA VAL A 27 -5.48 13.22 11.20
C VAL A 27 -4.19 13.09 10.38
N ARG A 28 -3.75 14.19 9.74
CA ARG A 28 -2.52 14.19 8.95
C ARG A 28 -1.26 14.15 9.81
N PHE A 29 -1.23 14.89 10.90
CA PHE A 29 -0.04 14.96 11.76
C PHE A 29 0.25 13.63 12.45
N PHE A 30 -0.81 12.92 12.88
CA PHE A 30 -0.68 11.62 13.54
C PHE A 30 -0.77 10.43 12.55
N ASN A 31 -0.86 10.67 11.24
CA ASN A 31 -1.04 9.64 10.20
C ASN A 31 -2.15 8.62 10.55
N LEU A 32 -3.28 9.12 11.08
CA LEU A 32 -4.37 8.26 11.55
C LEU A 32 -5.14 7.60 10.39
N ALA A 33 -5.01 8.14 9.19
CA ALA A 33 -5.56 7.55 7.98
C ALA A 33 -4.54 6.59 7.36
N GLN A 34 -4.93 5.33 7.20
CA GLN A 34 -4.14 4.36 6.45
C GLN A 34 -4.01 4.80 4.99
N PRO A 35 -2.82 4.75 4.40
CA PRO A 35 -2.68 5.05 2.99
C PRO A 35 -3.47 4.04 2.17
N ARG A 36 -4.20 4.54 1.17
CA ARG A 36 -5.08 3.73 0.35
C ARG A 36 -4.29 2.90 -0.66
N LEU A 37 -3.69 1.78 -0.27
CA LEU A 37 -2.99 0.87 -1.18
C LEU A 37 -3.93 -0.04 -1.97
N GLY A 38 -5.17 -0.22 -1.49
CA GLY A 38 -6.17 -1.11 -2.03
C GLY A 38 -7.38 -0.41 -2.67
N GLN A 39 -8.06 -1.15 -3.55
CA GLN A 39 -9.32 -0.79 -4.17
C GLN A 39 -10.27 -1.99 -4.19
N GLN A 40 -11.56 -1.72 -4.35
CA GLN A 40 -12.56 -2.77 -4.57
C GLN A 40 -12.37 -3.35 -5.98
N HIS A 41 -12.43 -4.67 -6.09
CA HIS A 41 -12.35 -5.37 -7.37
C HIS A 41 -13.61 -6.23 -7.57
N PRO A 42 -14.32 -6.11 -8.71
CA PRO A 42 -15.63 -6.75 -8.88
C PRO A 42 -15.58 -8.28 -8.82
N VAL A 43 -14.43 -8.88 -9.13
CA VAL A 43 -14.25 -10.34 -9.14
C VAL A 43 -13.49 -10.85 -7.91
N PHE A 44 -12.55 -10.06 -7.37
CA PHE A 44 -11.64 -10.51 -6.31
C PHE A 44 -12.04 -9.96 -4.93
N GLY A 45 -13.08 -9.12 -4.86
CA GLY A 45 -13.44 -8.34 -3.68
C GLY A 45 -12.48 -7.16 -3.50
N THR A 46 -11.20 -7.44 -3.33
CA THR A 46 -10.15 -6.43 -3.15
C THR A 46 -9.00 -6.66 -4.13
N SER A 47 -8.32 -5.57 -4.50
CA SER A 47 -7.04 -5.62 -5.22
C SER A 47 -6.17 -4.45 -4.78
N TYR A 48 -4.87 -4.52 -5.01
CA TYR A 48 -4.01 -3.34 -4.88
C TYR A 48 -4.20 -2.39 -6.06
N ILE A 49 -3.89 -1.12 -5.83
CA ILE A 49 -3.81 -0.09 -6.87
C ILE A 49 -2.41 -0.14 -7.50
N PRO A 50 -2.26 -0.50 -8.78
CA PRO A 50 -0.97 -0.61 -9.43
C PRO A 50 -0.16 0.70 -9.40
N GLY A 51 1.15 0.59 -9.14
CA GLY A 51 2.07 1.74 -9.13
C GLY A 51 2.00 2.59 -7.86
N GLN A 52 1.12 2.26 -6.91
CA GLN A 52 0.99 3.04 -5.69
C GLN A 52 2.06 2.69 -4.65
N ALA A 53 2.51 3.70 -3.90
CA ALA A 53 3.43 3.53 -2.78
C ALA A 53 2.97 4.34 -1.57
N ALA A 54 3.21 3.83 -0.37
CA ALA A 54 2.96 4.56 0.86
C ALA A 54 3.70 3.96 2.06
N ILE A 55 3.83 4.75 3.13
CA ILE A 55 4.33 4.30 4.43
C ILE A 55 3.13 3.85 5.27
N ASN A 56 3.13 2.60 5.72
CA ASN A 56 2.06 2.06 6.56
C ASN A 56 2.26 2.38 8.06
N GLU A 57 1.39 1.85 8.93
CA GLU A 57 1.45 2.10 10.38
C GLU A 57 2.72 1.56 11.06
N PHE A 58 3.45 0.65 10.42
CA PHE A 58 4.71 0.11 10.92
C PHE A 58 5.93 0.96 10.52
N GLY A 59 5.72 2.09 9.83
CA GLY A 59 6.80 2.89 9.26
C GLY A 59 7.48 2.22 8.07
N VAL A 60 6.84 1.21 7.46
CA VAL A 60 7.37 0.46 6.32
C VAL A 60 6.81 1.04 5.03
N GLU A 61 7.71 1.36 4.09
CA GLU A 61 7.30 1.68 2.72
C GLU A 61 6.80 0.41 2.00
N ILE A 62 5.53 0.43 1.61
CA ILE A 62 4.92 -0.56 0.73
C ILE A 62 4.82 0.06 -0.66
N ARG A 63 5.41 -0.62 -1.66
CA ARG A 63 5.31 -0.27 -3.08
C ARG A 63 4.61 -1.39 -3.83
N ILE A 64 3.52 -1.05 -4.49
CA ILE A 64 2.75 -1.94 -5.36
C ILE A 64 3.27 -1.77 -6.78
N GLY A 65 3.79 -2.83 -7.37
CA GLY A 65 4.27 -2.84 -8.75
C GLY A 65 3.15 -2.66 -9.77
N PRO A 66 3.49 -2.47 -11.05
CA PRO A 66 2.51 -2.25 -12.12
C PRO A 66 1.57 -3.45 -12.35
N HIS A 67 1.90 -4.64 -11.85
CA HIS A 67 1.04 -5.82 -11.90
C HIS A 67 0.11 -5.97 -10.69
N GLY A 68 0.06 -4.98 -9.78
CA GLY A 68 -0.85 -5.01 -8.64
C GLY A 68 -0.41 -5.91 -7.48
N PHE A 69 0.89 -6.18 -7.35
CA PHE A 69 1.46 -6.92 -6.23
C PHE A 69 2.61 -6.15 -5.58
N ARG A 70 2.91 -6.46 -4.32
CA ARG A 70 3.99 -5.81 -3.59
C ARG A 70 5.36 -6.13 -4.22
N GLY A 71 6.15 -5.09 -4.47
CA GLY A 71 7.50 -5.21 -5.01
C GLY A 71 7.59 -5.01 -6.53
N PRO A 72 8.77 -5.26 -7.11
CA PRO A 72 9.00 -5.17 -8.54
C PRO A 72 8.13 -6.16 -9.32
N ALA A 73 7.62 -5.75 -10.47
CA ALA A 73 6.91 -6.66 -11.36
C ALA A 73 7.90 -7.61 -12.07
N PRO A 74 7.59 -8.91 -12.14
CA PRO A 74 8.40 -9.85 -12.92
C PRO A 74 8.27 -9.53 -14.41
N ARG A 75 9.30 -9.86 -15.20
CA ARG A 75 9.23 -9.72 -16.66
C ARG A 75 8.19 -10.68 -17.25
N VAL A 76 7.41 -10.15 -18.18
CA VAL A 76 6.43 -10.89 -18.99
C VAL A 76 6.70 -10.53 -20.47
N PRO A 77 7.05 -11.49 -21.34
CA PRO A 77 7.13 -12.94 -21.07
C PRO A 77 8.26 -13.32 -20.11
N LYS A 78 8.16 -14.51 -19.50
CA LYS A 78 9.22 -15.08 -18.66
C LYS A 78 10.49 -15.22 -19.51
N PRO A 79 11.65 -14.72 -19.07
CA PRO A 79 12.89 -14.89 -19.82
C PRO A 79 13.24 -16.37 -20.04
N ASP A 80 13.93 -16.64 -21.14
CA ASP A 80 14.48 -17.96 -21.45
C ASP A 80 15.55 -18.36 -20.43
N GLY A 81 15.64 -19.66 -20.14
CA GLY A 81 16.58 -20.19 -19.14
C GLY A 81 16.23 -19.89 -17.68
N VAL A 82 15.28 -18.99 -17.38
CA VAL A 82 14.85 -18.69 -16.01
C VAL A 82 13.84 -19.71 -15.51
N PHE A 83 14.13 -20.37 -14.40
CA PHE A 83 13.17 -21.15 -13.61
C PHE A 83 12.41 -20.21 -12.67
N ARG A 84 11.08 -20.12 -12.82
CA ARG A 84 10.25 -19.21 -12.02
C ARG A 84 9.46 -19.98 -10.97
N VAL A 85 9.63 -19.60 -9.72
CA VAL A 85 8.85 -20.07 -8.58
C VAL A 85 7.84 -18.98 -8.24
N VAL A 86 6.55 -19.29 -8.32
CA VAL A 86 5.49 -18.39 -7.87
C VAL A 86 5.07 -18.80 -6.47
N VAL A 87 5.07 -17.85 -5.54
CA VAL A 87 4.54 -18.04 -4.19
C VAL A 87 3.21 -17.29 -4.07
N LEU A 88 2.18 -18.04 -3.64
CA LEU A 88 0.83 -17.56 -3.41
C LEU A 88 0.54 -17.62 -1.91
N GLY A 89 -0.23 -16.66 -1.42
CA GLY A 89 -0.54 -16.59 0.02
C GLY A 89 -1.24 -15.30 0.39
N ASP A 90 -1.36 -15.12 1.69
CA ASP A 90 -2.11 -14.06 2.35
C ASP A 90 -1.18 -13.02 3.00
N SER A 91 -1.68 -12.38 4.05
CA SER A 91 -1.00 -11.39 4.87
C SER A 91 0.40 -11.82 5.35
N PHE A 92 0.64 -13.11 5.58
CA PHE A 92 1.95 -13.64 5.97
C PHE A 92 2.97 -13.55 4.85
N LEU A 93 2.52 -13.74 3.61
CA LEU A 93 3.36 -13.62 2.43
C LEU A 93 3.49 -12.16 1.98
N HIS A 94 2.43 -11.35 2.12
CA HIS A 94 2.49 -9.91 1.89
C HIS A 94 3.41 -9.20 2.90
N ALA A 95 3.40 -9.64 4.17
CA ALA A 95 4.31 -9.26 5.25
C ALA A 95 4.50 -7.75 5.41
N ARG A 96 3.40 -7.00 5.53
CA ARG A 96 3.37 -5.53 5.61
C ARG A 96 4.26 -4.91 6.70
N ALA A 97 4.53 -5.64 7.78
CA ALA A 97 5.38 -5.17 8.87
C ALA A 97 6.90 -5.27 8.61
N LEU A 98 7.30 -5.86 7.48
CA LEU A 98 8.71 -6.02 7.11
C LEU A 98 9.04 -5.19 5.88
N PRO A 99 10.22 -4.52 5.82
CA PRO A 99 10.70 -3.89 4.58
C PRO A 99 10.95 -4.94 3.49
N TYR A 100 10.86 -4.52 2.22
CA TYR A 100 10.88 -5.43 1.06
C TYR A 100 12.13 -6.33 1.05
N GLU A 101 13.28 -5.80 1.43
CA GLU A 101 14.56 -6.50 1.44
C GLU A 101 14.61 -7.63 2.47
N LYS A 102 13.75 -7.61 3.48
CA LYS A 102 13.66 -8.64 4.53
C LYS A 102 12.62 -9.71 4.24
N LEU A 103 11.91 -9.62 3.11
CA LEU A 103 10.94 -10.64 2.71
C LEU A 103 11.66 -11.91 2.26
N PHE A 104 11.16 -13.09 2.63
CA PHE A 104 11.87 -14.35 2.34
C PHE A 104 12.06 -14.58 0.84
N HIS A 105 11.07 -14.25 0.00
CA HIS A 105 11.17 -14.41 -1.46
C HIS A 105 12.25 -13.50 -2.06
N GLU A 106 12.39 -12.29 -1.51
CA GLU A 106 13.42 -11.35 -1.91
C GLU A 106 14.81 -11.79 -1.41
N ILE A 107 14.91 -12.32 -0.18
CA ILE A 107 16.13 -12.96 0.33
C ILE A 107 16.55 -14.13 -0.59
N LEU A 108 15.60 -14.97 -1.02
CA LEU A 108 15.85 -16.08 -1.95
C LEU A 108 16.31 -15.56 -3.32
N ASN A 109 15.66 -14.54 -3.88
CA ASN A 109 16.09 -13.92 -5.15
C ASN A 109 17.54 -13.44 -5.09
N ARG A 110 17.91 -12.70 -4.02
CA ARG A 110 19.30 -12.24 -3.85
C ARG A 110 20.27 -13.41 -3.70
N ARG A 111 19.89 -14.45 -2.97
CA ARG A 111 20.72 -15.66 -2.81
C ARG A 111 20.95 -16.37 -4.14
N PHE A 112 19.89 -16.63 -4.91
CA PHE A 112 20.02 -17.29 -6.21
C PHE A 112 20.85 -16.45 -7.18
N LYS A 113 20.67 -15.13 -7.18
CA LYS A 113 21.51 -14.23 -7.98
C LYS A 113 22.99 -14.30 -7.57
N ALA A 114 23.29 -14.36 -6.27
CA ALA A 114 24.67 -14.48 -5.78
C ALA A 114 25.30 -15.84 -6.11
N GLU A 115 24.49 -16.89 -6.25
CA GLU A 115 24.89 -18.24 -6.67
C GLU A 115 24.92 -18.41 -8.21
N ASP A 116 24.74 -17.33 -8.99
CA ASP A 116 24.59 -17.34 -10.46
C ASP A 116 23.52 -18.32 -10.99
N ARG A 117 22.47 -18.50 -10.18
CA ARG A 117 21.34 -19.37 -10.53
C ARG A 117 20.27 -18.56 -11.24
N SER A 118 19.85 -19.04 -12.39
CA SER A 118 18.72 -18.49 -13.16
C SER A 118 17.37 -18.88 -12.53
N VAL A 119 17.16 -18.53 -11.26
CA VAL A 119 15.92 -18.78 -10.51
C VAL A 119 15.32 -17.45 -10.05
N GLU A 120 14.05 -17.23 -10.32
CA GLU A 120 13.28 -16.06 -9.89
C GLU A 120 12.11 -16.50 -9.02
N VAL A 121 11.99 -15.91 -7.83
CA VAL A 121 10.87 -16.09 -6.91
C VAL A 121 9.93 -14.89 -7.03
N VAL A 122 8.70 -15.14 -7.48
CA VAL A 122 7.67 -14.11 -7.67
C VAL A 122 6.64 -14.22 -6.57
N ASN A 123 6.44 -13.12 -5.83
CA ASN A 123 5.44 -13.02 -4.80
C ASN A 123 4.12 -12.47 -5.33
N LEU A 124 3.04 -13.26 -5.22
CA LEU A 124 1.68 -12.81 -5.50
C LEU A 124 0.78 -12.83 -4.24
N GLY A 125 1.39 -12.68 -3.06
CA GLY A 125 0.68 -12.59 -1.78
C GLY A 125 -0.09 -11.28 -1.62
N VAL A 126 -1.30 -11.39 -1.06
CA VAL A 126 -2.22 -10.27 -0.79
C VAL A 126 -2.56 -10.19 0.69
N GLU A 127 -3.11 -9.08 1.17
CA GLU A 127 -3.70 -9.03 2.51
C GLU A 127 -5.06 -9.74 2.53
N GLY A 128 -5.35 -10.46 3.62
CA GLY A 128 -6.60 -11.21 3.79
C GLY A 128 -6.36 -12.69 3.97
#